data_AF-A0A2M7MGB3-F1
#
_entry.id   AF-A0A2M7MGB3-F1
#
_cell.length_a   1.000
_cell.length_b   1.000
_cell.length_c   1.000
_cell.angle_alpha   90.00
_cell.angle_beta   90.00
_cell.angle_gamma   90.00
#
_symmetry.space_group_name_H-M   'P 1'
#
loop_
_entity.id
_entity.type
_entity.pdbx_description
1 polymer ?
#
loop_
_entity_poly.entity_id
_entity_poly.type
_entity_poly.pdbx_seq_one_letter_code
_entity_poly.pdbx_strand_id
1 'polypeptide(L)'
;LLNWATETTKSYDTWFFRFLLALNPLVGFFVVLAIVLHWIPPVYFLFFLMLPLGILGPKLGELGRIHERLTKKNNLLNKYARLFRMVENEKFTSDLNQETRDIIVEKDAEAGKEIEHLSAIAAAFDYRLNILMGILLNVFLLWDILQTIRLERWKAKNQQHIHQWFNALSTFDELSSFAGFAFGNTESTYPTIISGDFKVEGNN
;
A
#
# COMPACT_ATOMS: atom_id res chain seq x y z
N LEU A 1 6.76 -7.73 4.19
CA LEU A 1 5.60 -6.91 3.74
C LEU A 1 4.40 -7.82 3.50
N LEU A 2 4.60 -8.91 2.77
CA LEU A 2 3.61 -9.93 2.43
C LEU A 2 2.80 -10.44 3.63
N ASN A 3 3.44 -10.93 4.70
CA ASN A 3 2.71 -11.46 5.88
C ASN A 3 1.79 -10.43 6.56
N TRP A 4 2.13 -9.14 6.50
CA TRP A 4 1.28 -8.09 7.05
C TRP A 4 0.08 -7.75 6.13
N ALA A 5 0.27 -7.86 4.82
CA ALA A 5 -0.79 -7.63 3.85
C ALA A 5 -1.92 -8.67 3.97
N THR A 6 -1.62 -9.86 4.48
CA THR A 6 -2.59 -10.96 4.70
C THR A 6 -3.11 -11.07 6.14
N GLU A 7 -2.58 -10.30 7.09
CA GLU A 7 -3.09 -10.28 8.48
C GLU A 7 -4.53 -9.72 8.53
N THR A 8 -5.47 -10.48 9.09
CA THR A 8 -6.83 -10.01 9.36
C THR A 8 -6.83 -9.09 10.58
N THR A 9 -7.11 -7.81 10.38
CA THR A 9 -7.31 -6.83 11.46
C THR A 9 -8.80 -6.63 11.73
N LYS A 10 -9.16 -6.06 12.90
CA LYS A 10 -10.53 -5.61 13.16
C LYS A 10 -10.97 -4.66 12.06
N SER A 11 -12.13 -4.92 11.47
CA SER A 11 -12.63 -4.12 10.36
C SER A 11 -13.25 -2.81 10.85
N TYR A 12 -12.72 -1.72 10.33
CA TYR A 12 -13.24 -0.37 10.49
C TYR A 12 -14.22 0.00 9.37
N ASP A 13 -14.28 -0.77 8.28
CA ASP A 13 -15.16 -0.52 7.14
C ASP A 13 -16.62 -0.96 7.37
N THR A 14 -17.21 -0.54 8.50
CA THR A 14 -18.63 -0.80 8.82
C THR A 14 -19.51 0.39 8.44
N TRP A 15 -20.81 0.14 8.28
CA TRP A 15 -21.79 1.19 8.00
C TRP A 15 -21.75 2.33 9.03
N PHE A 16 -21.55 2.02 10.31
CA PHE A 16 -21.44 3.01 11.38
C PHE A 16 -20.30 4.00 11.14
N PHE A 17 -19.08 3.52 10.83
CA PHE A 17 -17.93 4.39 10.58
C PHE A 17 -18.06 5.15 9.26
N ARG A 18 -18.64 4.55 8.21
CA ARG A 18 -18.93 5.25 6.95
C ARG A 18 -19.92 6.40 7.15
N PHE A 19 -20.99 6.15 7.90
CA PHE A 19 -21.96 7.19 8.26
C PHE A 19 -21.30 8.30 9.08
N LEU A 20 -20.51 7.94 10.07
CA LEU A 20 -19.77 8.88 10.91
C LEU A 20 -18.79 9.75 10.11
N LEU A 21 -18.07 9.16 9.14
CA LEU A 21 -17.16 9.86 8.24
C LEU A 21 -17.86 10.90 7.36
N ALA A 22 -19.12 10.68 7.00
CA ALA A 22 -19.93 11.65 6.25
C ALA A 22 -20.57 12.70 7.18
N LEU A 23 -21.03 12.27 8.36
CA LEU A 23 -21.74 13.12 9.31
C LEU A 23 -20.80 14.13 9.99
N ASN A 24 -19.63 13.69 10.45
CA ASN A 24 -18.70 14.52 11.22
C ASN A 24 -18.26 15.81 10.49
N PRO A 25 -17.81 15.79 9.22
CA PRO A 25 -17.45 17.02 8.51
C PRO A 25 -18.65 17.94 8.29
N LEU A 26 -19.84 17.38 8.07
CA LEU A 26 -21.06 18.15 7.87
C LEU A 26 -21.45 18.89 9.15
N VAL A 27 -21.46 18.19 10.29
CA VAL A 27 -21.70 18.79 11.61
C VAL A 27 -20.63 19.86 11.91
N GLY A 28 -19.36 19.54 11.69
CA GLY A 28 -18.26 20.48 11.90
C GLY A 28 -18.41 21.76 11.06
N PHE A 29 -18.80 21.62 9.79
CA PHE A 29 -19.06 22.75 8.91
C PHE A 29 -20.20 23.64 9.42
N PHE A 30 -21.35 23.07 9.79
CA PHE A 30 -22.47 23.84 10.31
C PHE A 30 -22.19 24.51 11.65
N VAL A 31 -21.42 23.85 12.54
CA VAL A 31 -21.00 24.44 13.82
C VAL A 31 -20.10 25.66 13.57
N VAL A 32 -19.09 25.52 12.69
CA VAL A 32 -18.20 26.64 12.34
C VAL A 32 -18.98 27.78 11.68
N LEU A 33 -19.89 27.47 10.76
CA LEU A 33 -20.73 28.46 10.09
C LEU A 33 -21.61 29.22 11.09
N ALA A 34 -22.27 28.52 12.02
CA ALA A 34 -23.12 29.13 13.04
C ALA A 34 -22.32 30.05 14.00
N ILE A 35 -21.07 29.71 14.30
CA ILE A 35 -20.17 30.56 15.09
C ILE A 35 -19.78 31.82 14.30
N VAL A 36 -19.41 31.69 13.04
CA VAL A 36 -19.01 32.81 12.17
C VAL A 36 -20.18 33.78 11.94
N LEU A 37 -21.41 33.27 11.82
CA LEU A 37 -22.63 34.08 11.70
C LEU A 37 -23.12 34.64 13.05
N HIS A 38 -22.39 34.40 14.15
CA HIS A 38 -22.75 34.79 15.52
C HIS A 38 -24.11 34.25 16.00
N TRP A 39 -24.59 33.15 15.43
CA TRP A 39 -25.83 32.48 15.88
C TRP A 39 -25.63 31.72 17.19
N ILE A 40 -24.42 31.20 17.43
CA ILE A 40 -24.04 30.50 18.66
C ILE A 40 -22.68 30.99 19.18
N PRO A 41 -22.46 30.99 20.51
CA PRO A 41 -21.16 31.28 21.11
C PRO A 41 -20.05 30.25 20.73
N PRO A 42 -18.78 30.65 20.62
CA PRO A 42 -17.67 29.74 20.31
C PRO A 42 -17.49 28.56 21.28
N VAL A 43 -17.99 28.67 22.52
CA VAL A 43 -17.92 27.57 23.52
C VAL A 43 -18.60 26.29 23.03
N TYR A 44 -19.59 26.40 22.14
CA TYR A 44 -20.28 25.24 21.59
C TYR A 44 -19.38 24.36 20.71
N PHE A 45 -18.26 24.89 20.22
CA PHE A 45 -17.24 24.10 19.54
C PHE A 45 -16.64 23.02 20.44
N LEU A 46 -16.56 23.24 21.76
CA LEU A 46 -16.04 22.23 22.69
C LEU A 46 -16.94 20.98 22.75
N PHE A 47 -18.25 21.14 22.62
CA PHE A 47 -19.17 19.99 22.53
C PHE A 47 -18.99 19.23 21.22
N PHE A 48 -18.72 19.93 20.12
CA PHE A 48 -18.35 19.26 18.87
C PHE A 48 -17.06 18.45 19.02
N LEU A 49 -16.02 18.98 19.67
CA LEU A 49 -14.75 18.28 19.87
C LEU A 49 -14.88 16.98 20.69
N MET A 50 -15.85 16.89 21.60
CA MET A 50 -16.09 15.67 22.39
C MET A 50 -16.44 14.47 21.51
N LEU A 51 -17.10 14.68 20.36
CA LEU A 51 -17.54 13.60 19.46
C LEU A 51 -16.35 12.87 18.78
N PRO A 52 -15.45 13.54 18.02
CA PRO A 52 -14.29 12.87 17.44
C PRO A 52 -13.33 12.36 18.51
N LEU A 53 -13.17 13.05 19.64
CA LEU A 53 -12.31 12.61 20.75
C LEU A 53 -12.81 11.31 21.40
N GLY A 54 -14.12 11.21 21.66
CA GLY A 54 -14.72 10.01 22.27
C GLY A 54 -14.60 8.78 21.36
N ILE A 55 -14.58 8.99 20.05
CA ILE A 55 -14.48 7.92 19.06
C ILE A 55 -13.03 7.52 18.84
N LEU A 56 -12.13 8.49 18.64
CA LEU A 56 -10.72 8.20 18.37
C LEU A 56 -9.97 7.75 19.62
N GLY A 57 -10.25 8.32 20.79
CA GLY A 57 -9.48 8.11 22.03
C GLY A 57 -9.15 6.65 22.33
N PRO A 58 -10.15 5.75 22.40
CA PRO A 58 -9.93 4.32 22.65
C PRO A 58 -9.15 3.59 21.53
N LYS A 59 -9.07 4.18 20.34
CA LYS A 59 -8.52 3.58 19.11
C LYS A 59 -7.15 4.13 18.74
N LEU A 60 -6.69 5.22 19.36
CA LEU A 60 -5.41 5.87 19.07
C LEU A 60 -4.21 4.91 19.17
N GLY A 61 -4.22 4.00 20.16
CA GLY A 61 -3.15 3.01 20.32
C GLY A 61 -3.08 2.00 19.17
N GLU A 62 -4.23 1.52 18.68
CA GLU A 62 -4.29 0.59 17.55
C GLU A 62 -3.90 1.28 16.23
N LEU A 63 -4.47 2.46 15.98
CA LEU A 63 -4.17 3.29 14.80
C LEU A 63 -2.69 3.69 14.76
N GLY A 64 -2.10 3.99 15.92
CA GLY A 64 -0.68 4.26 16.07
C GLY A 64 0.22 3.09 15.63
N ARG A 65 -0.16 1.85 15.97
CA ARG A 65 0.61 0.65 15.57
C ARG A 65 0.48 0.36 14.07
N ILE A 66 -0.69 0.57 13.49
CA ILE A 66 -0.92 0.43 12.03
C ILE A 66 -0.02 1.42 11.29
N HIS A 67 -0.03 2.68 11.72
CA HIS A 67 0.81 3.73 11.16
C HIS A 67 2.30 3.40 11.23
N GLU A 68 2.82 3.05 12.42
CA GLU A 68 4.26 2.81 12.60
C GLU A 68 4.78 1.66 11.70
N ARG A 69 3.97 0.62 11.50
CA ARG A 69 4.31 -0.51 10.62
C ARG A 69 4.32 -0.14 9.14
N LEU A 70 3.44 0.77 8.73
CA LEU A 70 3.23 1.13 7.32
C LEU A 70 4.16 2.27 6.88
N THR A 71 4.29 3.33 7.68
CA THR A 71 5.14 4.50 7.40
C THR A 71 6.61 4.12 7.26
N LYS A 72 7.14 3.24 8.13
CA LYS A 72 8.53 2.75 8.02
C LYS A 72 8.83 2.06 6.68
N LYS A 73 7.79 1.69 5.93
CA LYS A 73 7.90 0.92 4.68
C LYS A 73 7.48 1.73 3.46
N ASN A 74 7.06 2.99 3.60
CA ASN A 74 6.60 3.80 2.48
C ASN A 74 7.66 3.96 1.38
N ASN A 75 8.91 4.25 1.77
CA ASN A 75 10.03 4.32 0.83
C ASN A 75 10.29 2.99 0.10
N LEU A 76 10.05 1.86 0.76
CA LEU A 76 10.23 0.54 0.18
C LEU A 76 9.11 0.23 -0.83
N LEU A 77 7.86 0.60 -0.52
CA LEU A 77 6.74 0.48 -1.45
C LEU A 77 6.95 1.29 -2.73
N ASN A 78 7.45 2.52 -2.62
CA ASN A 78 7.81 3.33 -3.80
C ASN A 78 8.88 2.69 -4.67
N LYS A 79 9.90 2.06 -4.06
CA LYS A 79 10.91 1.31 -4.81
C LYS A 79 10.30 0.12 -5.55
N TYR A 80 9.45 -0.66 -4.89
CA TYR A 80 8.76 -1.78 -5.54
C TYR A 80 7.82 -1.34 -6.66
N ALA A 81 7.03 -0.27 -6.47
CA ALA A 81 6.20 0.28 -7.53
C ALA A 81 7.02 0.65 -8.77
N ARG A 82 8.23 1.20 -8.58
CA ARG A 82 9.15 1.50 -9.68
C ARG A 82 9.66 0.24 -10.38
N LEU A 83 10.01 -0.81 -9.62
CA LEU A 83 10.45 -2.08 -10.19
C LEU A 83 9.34 -2.76 -11.01
N PHE A 84 8.11 -2.81 -10.49
CA PHE A 84 6.96 -3.30 -11.23
C PHE A 84 6.77 -2.51 -12.53
N ARG A 85 6.82 -1.17 -12.48
CA ARG A 85 6.74 -0.33 -13.68
C ARG A 85 7.83 -0.60 -14.70
N MET A 86 9.05 -0.93 -14.28
CA MET A 86 10.11 -1.29 -15.21
C MET A 86 9.73 -2.55 -15.99
N VAL A 87 9.23 -3.58 -15.30
CA VAL A 87 8.76 -4.82 -15.92
C VAL A 87 7.53 -4.60 -16.80
N GLU A 88 6.56 -3.80 -16.33
CA GLU A 88 5.32 -3.49 -17.06
C GLU A 88 5.60 -2.80 -18.41
N ASN A 89 6.57 -1.88 -18.45
CA ASN A 89 6.90 -1.09 -19.64
C ASN A 89 7.89 -1.79 -20.60
N GLU A 90 8.52 -2.88 -20.16
CA GLU A 90 9.49 -3.61 -20.96
C GLU A 90 8.81 -4.55 -21.96
N LYS A 91 9.42 -4.72 -23.14
CA LYS A 91 8.94 -5.63 -24.18
C LYS A 91 9.82 -6.88 -24.22
N PHE A 92 9.34 -7.95 -23.60
CA PHE A 92 10.06 -9.21 -23.59
C PHE A 92 9.81 -10.04 -24.85
N THR A 93 10.85 -10.76 -25.28
CA THR A 93 10.79 -11.69 -26.43
C THR A 93 10.79 -13.15 -26.00
N SER A 94 11.30 -13.46 -24.81
CA SER A 94 11.30 -14.82 -24.25
C SER A 94 9.91 -15.15 -23.68
N ASP A 95 9.43 -16.37 -23.94
CA ASP A 95 8.14 -16.85 -23.44
C ASP A 95 8.05 -16.78 -21.91
N LEU A 96 9.09 -17.22 -21.20
CA LEU A 96 9.15 -17.16 -19.72
C LEU A 96 8.95 -15.73 -19.19
N ASN A 97 9.61 -14.75 -19.81
CA ASN A 97 9.53 -13.36 -19.36
C ASN A 97 8.18 -12.73 -19.70
N GLN A 98 7.57 -13.12 -20.83
CA GLN A 98 6.23 -12.69 -21.19
C GLN A 98 5.19 -13.23 -20.20
N GLU A 99 5.23 -14.54 -19.92
CA GLU A 99 4.34 -15.18 -18.94
C GLU A 99 4.50 -14.56 -17.53
N THR A 100 5.74 -14.30 -17.11
CA THR A 100 6.01 -13.68 -15.81
C THR A 100 5.53 -12.22 -15.77
N ARG A 101 5.70 -11.47 -16.86
CA ARG A 101 5.17 -10.10 -16.98
C ARG A 101 3.64 -10.09 -16.95
N ASP A 102 2.97 -11.06 -17.56
CA ASP A 102 1.52 -11.09 -17.62
C ASP A 102 0.86 -11.28 -16.23
N ILE A 103 1.57 -11.92 -15.29
CA ILE A 103 1.17 -11.97 -13.86
C ILE A 103 1.15 -10.56 -13.23
N ILE A 104 2.07 -9.69 -13.64
CA ILE A 104 2.21 -8.32 -13.12
C ILE A 104 1.21 -7.35 -13.79
N VAL A 105 0.86 -7.60 -15.06
CA VAL A 105 0.01 -6.73 -15.91
C VAL A 105 -1.42 -7.27 -16.02
N GLU A 106 -1.87 -8.08 -15.06
CA GLU A 106 -3.18 -8.73 -15.10
C GLU A 106 -4.31 -7.71 -15.37
N LYS A 107 -5.25 -8.04 -16.27
CA LYS A 107 -6.18 -7.11 -16.96
C LYS A 107 -6.91 -6.10 -16.06
N ASP A 108 -7.14 -6.41 -14.79
CA ASP A 108 -7.89 -5.58 -13.84
C ASP A 108 -7.02 -4.98 -12.71
N ALA A 109 -5.73 -5.31 -12.65
CA ALA A 109 -4.82 -4.86 -11.59
C ALA A 109 -3.35 -4.84 -12.05
N GLU A 110 -2.89 -3.69 -12.52
CA GLU A 110 -1.45 -3.43 -12.69
C GLU A 110 -0.77 -3.36 -11.30
N ALA A 111 0.15 -4.30 -11.03
CA ALA A 111 0.79 -4.41 -9.72
C ALA A 111 1.50 -3.12 -9.32
N GLY A 112 2.19 -2.45 -10.26
CA GLY A 112 2.88 -1.19 -10.02
C GLY A 112 1.93 -0.08 -9.56
N LYS A 113 0.76 0.03 -10.19
CA LYS A 113 -0.28 0.99 -9.82
C LYS A 113 -0.89 0.69 -8.44
N GLU A 114 -1.16 -0.57 -8.14
CA GLU A 114 -1.71 -0.96 -6.85
C GLU A 114 -0.70 -0.78 -5.70
N ILE A 115 0.57 -1.06 -5.93
CA ILE A 115 1.64 -0.80 -4.94
C ILE A 115 1.89 0.69 -4.75
N GLU A 116 1.78 1.51 -5.81
CA GLU A 116 1.80 2.97 -5.69
C GLU A 116 0.60 3.49 -4.89
N HIS A 117 -0.60 2.95 -5.13
CA HIS A 117 -1.78 3.30 -4.35
C HIS A 117 -1.60 2.95 -2.87
N LEU A 118 -1.00 1.80 -2.54
CA LEU A 118 -0.64 1.47 -1.15
C LEU A 118 0.36 2.47 -0.57
N SER A 119 1.36 2.88 -1.34
CA SER A 119 2.32 3.90 -0.92
C SER A 119 1.64 5.24 -0.65
N ALA A 120 0.67 5.64 -1.47
CA ALA A 120 -0.11 6.86 -1.25
C ALA A 120 -0.95 6.77 0.05
N ILE A 121 -1.56 5.62 0.33
CA ILE A 121 -2.28 5.38 1.60
C ILE A 121 -1.29 5.46 2.78
N ALA A 122 -0.10 4.86 2.66
CA ALA A 122 0.95 4.93 3.68
C ALA A 122 1.38 6.38 3.95
N ALA A 123 1.65 7.14 2.90
CA ALA A 123 2.03 8.56 2.98
C ALA A 123 0.93 9.42 3.60
N ALA A 124 -0.34 9.10 3.34
CA ALA A 124 -1.47 9.84 3.91
C ALA A 124 -1.56 9.74 5.44
N PHE A 125 -1.05 8.65 6.04
CA PHE A 125 -0.93 8.58 7.49
C PHE A 125 0.16 9.49 8.06
N ASP A 126 1.15 9.91 7.26
CA ASP A 126 2.24 10.79 7.72
C ASP A 126 1.79 12.23 7.96
N TYR A 127 0.65 12.66 7.40
CA TYR A 127 0.09 13.99 7.67
C TYR A 127 -0.22 14.25 9.14
N ARG A 128 -0.41 13.18 9.93
CA ARG A 128 -0.60 13.28 11.38
C ARG A 128 0.66 13.76 12.12
N LEU A 129 1.85 13.62 11.52
CA LEU A 129 3.11 14.05 12.13
C LEU A 129 3.19 15.58 12.25
N ASN A 130 2.48 16.30 11.39
CA ASN A 130 2.20 17.70 11.63
C ASN A 130 1.07 17.79 12.67
N ILE A 131 1.42 18.10 13.92
CA ILE A 131 0.47 18.12 15.05
C ILE A 131 -0.78 18.95 14.73
N LEU A 132 -0.61 20.14 14.14
CA LEU A 132 -1.73 21.02 13.80
C LEU A 132 -2.63 20.36 12.74
N MET A 133 -2.02 19.84 11.67
CA MET A 133 -2.77 19.19 10.59
C MET A 133 -3.44 17.91 11.08
N GLY A 134 -2.76 17.09 11.88
CA GLY A 134 -3.28 15.86 12.46
C GLY A 134 -4.48 16.09 13.36
N ILE A 135 -4.45 17.15 14.19
CA ILE A 135 -5.61 17.53 15.02
C ILE A 135 -6.77 17.97 14.12
N LEU A 136 -6.55 18.90 13.19
CA LEU A 136 -7.62 19.41 12.31
C LEU A 136 -8.25 18.29 11.48
N LEU A 137 -7.42 17.46 10.85
CA LEU A 137 -7.87 16.34 10.02
C LEU A 137 -8.67 15.31 10.84
N ASN A 138 -8.26 15.00 12.07
CA ASN A 138 -9.00 14.06 12.91
C ASN A 138 -10.28 14.67 13.49
N VAL A 139 -10.27 15.95 13.88
CA VAL A 139 -11.44 16.66 14.39
C VAL A 139 -12.54 16.76 13.32
N PHE A 140 -12.20 17.11 12.09
CA PHE A 140 -13.20 17.34 11.04
C PHE A 140 -13.47 16.11 10.16
N LEU A 141 -12.46 15.31 9.84
CA LEU A 141 -12.57 14.23 8.85
C LEU A 141 -12.41 12.83 9.45
N LEU A 142 -12.10 12.71 10.75
CA LEU A 142 -11.75 11.44 11.39
C LEU A 142 -10.67 10.70 10.57
N TRP A 143 -9.67 11.46 10.14
CA TRP A 143 -8.70 11.08 9.12
C TRP A 143 -8.05 9.71 9.35
N ASP A 144 -7.67 9.38 10.58
CA ASP A 144 -7.04 8.10 10.87
C ASP A 144 -8.00 6.93 10.57
N ILE A 145 -9.29 7.07 10.88
CA ILE A 145 -10.32 6.07 10.54
C ILE A 145 -10.49 5.98 9.01
N LEU A 146 -10.53 7.13 8.32
CA LEU A 146 -10.63 7.17 6.86
C LEU A 146 -9.46 6.42 6.19
N GLN A 147 -8.22 6.68 6.62
CA GLN A 147 -7.05 6.02 6.04
C GLN A 147 -7.00 4.53 6.39
N THR A 148 -7.44 4.14 7.60
CA THR A 148 -7.57 2.72 7.95
C THR A 148 -8.58 2.00 7.07
N ILE A 149 -9.73 2.60 6.79
CA ILE A 149 -10.72 2.02 5.86
C ILE A 149 -10.15 1.90 4.44
N ARG A 150 -9.44 2.93 3.95
CA ARG A 150 -8.77 2.86 2.64
C ARG A 150 -7.76 1.72 2.57
N LEU A 151 -6.97 1.56 3.64
CA LEU A 151 -6.03 0.47 3.76
C LEU A 151 -6.73 -0.90 3.77
N GLU A 152 -7.80 -1.07 4.54
CA GLU A 152 -8.58 -2.31 4.58
C GLU A 152 -9.14 -2.69 3.21
N ARG A 153 -9.70 -1.72 2.48
CA ARG A 153 -10.21 -1.95 1.12
C ARG A 153 -9.11 -2.34 0.15
N TRP A 154 -7.95 -1.71 0.25
CA TRP A 154 -6.79 -2.08 -0.55
C TRP A 154 -6.36 -3.53 -0.25
N LYS A 155 -6.28 -3.91 1.02
CA LYS A 155 -5.96 -5.30 1.42
C LYS A 155 -7.00 -6.28 0.89
N ALA A 156 -8.29 -5.99 1.08
CA ALA A 156 -9.37 -6.86 0.61
C ALA A 156 -9.32 -7.07 -0.91
N LYS A 157 -9.02 -6.02 -1.68
CA LYS A 157 -8.87 -6.09 -3.15
C LYS A 157 -7.64 -6.90 -3.58
N ASN A 158 -6.49 -6.67 -2.95
CA ASN A 158 -5.20 -7.09 -3.50
C ASN A 158 -4.54 -8.27 -2.75
N GLN A 159 -5.09 -8.73 -1.63
CA GLN A 159 -4.50 -9.80 -0.80
C GLN A 159 -4.25 -11.12 -1.55
N GLN A 160 -5.06 -11.43 -2.58
CA GLN A 160 -4.93 -12.66 -3.36
C GLN A 160 -3.82 -12.55 -4.41
N HIS A 161 -3.60 -11.36 -4.97
CA HIS A 161 -2.64 -11.13 -6.05
C HIS A 161 -1.25 -10.74 -5.55
N ILE A 162 -1.16 -10.07 -4.38
CA ILE A 162 0.11 -9.51 -3.88
C ILE A 162 1.23 -10.55 -3.79
N HIS A 163 0.93 -11.80 -3.41
CA HIS A 163 1.94 -12.85 -3.37
C HIS A 163 2.45 -13.21 -4.76
N GLN A 164 1.56 -13.31 -5.74
CA GLN A 164 1.91 -13.66 -7.11
C GLN A 164 2.75 -12.56 -7.76
N TRP A 165 2.38 -11.29 -7.53
CA TRP A 165 3.16 -10.15 -8.02
C TRP A 165 4.60 -10.15 -7.49
N PHE A 166 4.78 -10.32 -6.18
CA PHE A 166 6.12 -10.34 -5.60
C PHE A 166 6.92 -11.59 -6.01
N ASN A 167 6.27 -12.73 -6.23
CA ASN A 167 6.94 -13.92 -6.78
C ASN A 167 7.40 -13.67 -8.23
N ALA A 168 6.55 -13.10 -9.08
CA ALA A 168 6.93 -12.73 -10.45
C ALA A 168 8.08 -11.73 -10.46
N LEU A 169 8.07 -10.75 -9.55
CA LEU A 169 9.17 -9.81 -9.40
C LEU A 169 10.47 -10.50 -8.92
N SER A 170 10.38 -11.51 -8.05
CA SER A 170 11.52 -12.33 -7.64
C SER A 170 12.14 -13.08 -8.82
N THR A 171 11.32 -13.62 -9.73
CA THR A 171 11.81 -14.26 -10.96
C THR A 171 12.64 -13.29 -11.80
N PHE A 172 12.22 -12.03 -11.94
CA PHE A 172 13.02 -11.02 -12.64
C PHE A 172 14.32 -10.67 -11.91
N ASP A 173 14.32 -10.65 -10.58
CA ASP A 173 15.54 -10.42 -9.76
C ASP A 173 16.54 -11.58 -9.91
N GLU A 174 16.05 -12.82 -9.91
CA GLU A 174 16.84 -14.04 -10.15
C GLU A 174 17.46 -14.03 -11.56
N LEU A 175 16.64 -13.76 -12.59
CA LEU A 175 17.11 -13.68 -13.97
C LEU A 175 18.13 -12.54 -14.15
N SER A 176 17.92 -11.40 -13.50
CA SER A 176 18.88 -10.29 -13.51
C SER A 176 20.21 -10.68 -12.87
N SER A 177 20.16 -11.48 -11.79
CA SER A 177 21.35 -12.01 -11.12
C SER A 177 22.13 -12.97 -12.02
N PHE A 178 21.44 -13.88 -12.72
CA PHE A 178 22.07 -14.77 -13.71
C PHE A 178 22.64 -14.02 -14.91
N ALA A 179 21.93 -13.01 -15.42
CA ALA A 179 22.44 -12.16 -16.50
C ALA A 179 23.69 -11.41 -16.07
N GLY A 180 23.72 -10.87 -14.85
CA GLY A 180 24.91 -10.24 -14.27
C GLY A 180 26.07 -11.21 -14.12
N PHE A 181 25.81 -12.44 -13.67
CA PHE A 181 26.83 -13.49 -13.58
C PHE A 181 27.40 -13.84 -14.95
N ALA A 182 26.56 -14.07 -15.95
CA ALA A 182 26.98 -14.40 -17.30
C ALA A 182 27.78 -13.26 -17.96
N PHE A 183 27.38 -12.01 -17.72
CA PHE A 183 28.12 -10.84 -18.18
C PHE A 183 29.51 -10.73 -17.53
N GLY A 184 29.60 -11.03 -16.23
CA GLY A 184 30.87 -10.98 -15.48
C GLY A 184 31.82 -12.14 -15.77
N ASN A 185 31.34 -13.26 -16.33
CA ASN A 185 32.11 -14.49 -16.54
C ASN A 185 32.04 -14.92 -18.01
N THR A 186 32.69 -14.17 -18.91
CA THR A 186 32.63 -14.40 -20.36
C THR A 186 33.21 -15.74 -20.83
N GLU A 187 34.05 -16.38 -20.01
CA GLU A 187 34.60 -17.72 -20.28
C GLU A 187 33.62 -18.84 -19.90
N SER A 188 32.54 -18.53 -19.18
CA SER A 188 31.49 -19.50 -18.86
C SER A 188 30.62 -19.79 -20.07
N THR A 189 30.28 -21.06 -20.24
CA THR A 189 29.39 -21.55 -21.31
C THR A 189 28.05 -21.96 -20.73
N TYR A 190 26.97 -21.73 -21.48
CA TYR A 190 25.65 -22.24 -21.12
C TYR A 190 25.57 -23.75 -21.43
N PRO A 191 25.13 -24.58 -20.48
CA PRO A 191 25.01 -26.01 -20.71
C PRO A 191 23.95 -26.29 -21.78
N THR A 192 24.27 -27.19 -22.72
CA THR A 192 23.31 -27.70 -23.70
C THR A 192 22.59 -28.91 -23.12
N ILE A 193 21.26 -28.87 -23.05
CA ILE A 193 20.46 -29.98 -22.54
C ILE A 193 20.33 -31.04 -23.65
N ILE A 194 20.85 -32.24 -23.40
CA ILE A 194 20.75 -33.41 -24.29
C ILE A 194 19.81 -34.46 -23.70
N SER A 195 19.05 -35.16 -24.56
CA SER A 195 18.16 -36.24 -24.14
C SER A 195 18.94 -37.53 -23.90
N GLY A 196 18.81 -38.15 -22.73
CA GLY A 196 19.47 -39.42 -22.38
C GLY A 196 19.94 -39.48 -20.91
N ASP A 197 20.88 -40.37 -20.62
CA ASP A 197 21.50 -40.47 -19.29
C ASP A 197 22.25 -39.18 -18.92
N PHE A 198 22.26 -38.84 -17.63
CA PHE A 198 22.93 -37.64 -17.11
C PHE A 198 24.44 -37.66 -17.45
N LYS A 199 24.89 -36.76 -18.32
CA LYS A 199 26.29 -36.57 -18.72
C LYS A 199 26.66 -35.09 -18.64
N VAL A 200 27.87 -34.81 -18.13
CA VAL A 200 28.46 -33.47 -18.06
C VAL A 200 29.82 -33.53 -18.74
N GLU A 201 30.00 -32.77 -19.81
CA GLU A 201 31.30 -32.60 -20.49
C GLU A 201 31.72 -31.14 -20.37
N GLY A 202 32.94 -30.90 -19.87
CA GLY A 202 33.53 -29.59 -19.74
C GLY A 202 34.71 -29.44 -20.70
N ASN A 203 34.75 -28.35 -21.46
CA ASN A 203 35.93 -27.98 -22.22
C ASN A 203 36.85 -27.14 -21.32
N ASN A 204 38.09 -27.59 -21.19
CA ASN A 204 39.15 -26.94 -20.41
C ASN A 204 39.95 -25.98 -21.31
#